data_AF-A0A951MP76-F1
#
_entry.id   AF-A0A951MP76-F1
#
_cell.length_a   1.000
_cell.length_b   1.000
_cell.length_c   1.000
_cell.angle_alpha   90.00
_cell.angle_beta   90.00
_cell.angle_gamma   90.00
#
_symmetry.space_group_name_H-M   'P 1'
#
loop_
_entity.id
_entity.type
_entity.pdbx_description
1 polymer ?
#
loop_
_entity_poly.entity_id
_entity_poly.type
_entity_poly.pdbx_seq_one_letter_code
_entity_poly.pdbx_strand_id
1 'polypeptide(L)'
;GVNALRDELELQIAREAVARDIPMLCICRGIQVLNVALGGTLIQDVPDQYPTTVQHRQHDDGIPKEEPGHTVTVVPGGPLRGEKETSR
;
A
#
# COMPACT_ATOMS: atom_id res chain seq x y z
N GLY A 1 9.09 -1.60 11.32
CA GLY A 1 9.67 -2.66 12.18
C GLY A 1 9.47 -3.99 11.48
N VAL A 2 10.50 -4.85 11.50
CA VAL A 2 10.46 -6.18 10.88
C VAL A 2 9.64 -7.12 11.76
N ASN A 3 8.73 -7.90 11.18
CA ASN A 3 7.95 -8.91 11.90
C ASN A 3 7.88 -10.18 11.05
N ALA A 4 8.85 -11.06 11.26
CA ALA A 4 9.04 -12.25 10.44
C ALA A 4 7.80 -13.16 10.38
N LEU A 5 7.06 -13.32 11.49
CA LEU A 5 5.85 -14.14 11.51
C LEU A 5 4.73 -13.54 10.66
N ARG A 6 4.55 -12.22 10.73
CA ARG A 6 3.59 -11.50 9.90
C ARG A 6 4.01 -11.53 8.43
N ASP A 7 5.28 -11.29 8.16
CA ASP A 7 5.84 -11.28 6.81
C ASP A 7 5.63 -12.65 6.13
N GLU A 8 5.95 -13.75 6.84
CA GLU A 8 5.74 -15.13 6.33
C GLU A 8 4.26 -15.40 6.05
N LEU A 9 3.37 -15.07 7.00
CA LEU A 9 1.93 -15.28 6.84
C LEU A 9 1.37 -14.52 5.62
N GLU A 10 1.68 -13.23 5.50
CA GLU A 10 1.13 -12.42 4.41
C GLU A 10 1.71 -12.83 3.05
N LEU A 11 2.97 -13.26 2.99
CA LEU A 11 3.55 -13.81 1.76
C LEU A 11 2.87 -15.12 1.36
N GLN A 12 2.58 -16.02 2.30
CA GLN A 12 1.84 -17.25 2.03
C GLN A 12 0.42 -16.95 1.56
N ILE A 13 -0.31 -16.07 2.26
CA ILE A 13 -1.67 -15.67 1.88
C ILE A 13 -1.69 -15.05 0.48
N ALA A 14 -0.74 -14.16 0.17
CA ALA A 14 -0.67 -13.52 -1.14
C ALA A 14 -0.42 -14.55 -2.25
N ARG A 15 0.51 -15.48 -2.05
CA ARG A 15 0.78 -16.56 -3.02
C ARG A 15 -0.43 -17.45 -3.25
N GLU A 16 -1.11 -17.86 -2.18
CA GLU A 16 -2.32 -18.70 -2.28
C GLU A 16 -3.48 -17.97 -2.95
N ALA A 17 -3.68 -16.68 -2.63
CA ALA A 17 -4.73 -15.88 -3.25
C ALA A 17 -4.50 -15.72 -4.76
N VAL A 18 -3.26 -15.49 -5.19
CA VAL A 18 -2.89 -15.47 -6.62
C VAL A 18 -3.14 -16.83 -7.27
N ALA A 19 -2.69 -17.92 -6.64
CA ALA A 19 -2.84 -19.27 -7.19
C ALA A 19 -4.31 -19.68 -7.39
N ARG A 20 -5.22 -19.09 -6.60
CA ARG A 20 -6.66 -19.36 -6.62
C ARG A 20 -7.48 -18.29 -7.36
N ASP A 21 -6.83 -17.32 -8.00
CA ASP A 21 -7.46 -16.19 -8.69
C ASP A 21 -8.47 -15.43 -7.80
N ILE A 22 -8.11 -15.22 -6.53
CA ILE A 22 -8.94 -14.50 -5.57
C ILE A 22 -8.75 -12.99 -5.77
N PRO A 23 -9.82 -12.20 -5.95
CA PRO A 23 -9.71 -10.75 -6.01
C PRO A 23 -9.10 -10.16 -4.74
N MET A 24 -8.06 -9.32 -4.88
CA MET A 24 -7.35 -8.70 -3.77
C MET A 24 -7.29 -7.17 -3.91
N LEU A 25 -7.52 -6.48 -2.80
CA LEU A 25 -7.20 -5.06 -2.64
C LEU A 25 -5.96 -4.92 -1.75
N CYS A 26 -4.84 -4.54 -2.36
CA CYS A 26 -3.55 -4.44 -1.69
C CYS A 26 -3.15 -2.97 -1.48
N ILE A 27 -3.18 -2.49 -0.23
CA ILE A 27 -2.94 -1.06 0.08
C ILE A 27 -1.63 -0.89 0.84
N CYS A 28 -0.83 0.11 0.44
CA CYS A 28 0.44 0.46 1.09
C CYS A 28 1.38 -0.75 1.21
N ARG A 29 1.57 -1.29 2.42
CA ARG A 29 2.40 -2.50 2.59
C ARG A 29 1.82 -3.72 1.88
N GLY A 30 0.50 -3.80 1.72
CA GLY A 30 -0.16 -4.91 1.02
C GLY A 30 0.33 -5.07 -0.42
N ILE A 31 0.48 -3.97 -1.17
CA ILE A 31 0.95 -4.05 -2.57
C ILE A 31 2.44 -4.39 -2.63
N GLN A 32 3.22 -3.98 -1.63
CA GLN A 32 4.63 -4.34 -1.49
C GLN A 32 4.80 -5.86 -1.25
N VAL A 33 3.99 -6.44 -0.36
CA VAL A 33 3.97 -7.89 -0.13
C VAL A 33 3.60 -8.63 -1.40
N LEU A 34 2.56 -8.19 -2.12
CA LEU A 34 2.16 -8.81 -3.38
C LEU A 34 3.31 -8.80 -4.41
N ASN A 35 3.99 -7.67 -4.57
CA ASN A 35 5.16 -7.57 -5.45
C ASN A 35 6.25 -8.59 -5.09
N VAL A 36 6.62 -8.69 -3.82
CA VAL A 36 7.63 -9.67 -3.35
C VAL A 36 7.14 -11.11 -3.49
N ALA A 37 5.86 -11.38 -3.22
CA ALA A 37 5.27 -12.70 -3.40
C ALA A 37 5.35 -13.20 -4.85
N LEU A 38 5.32 -12.27 -5.81
CA LEU A 38 5.47 -12.51 -7.25
C LEU A 38 6.91 -12.42 -7.77
N GLY A 39 7.90 -12.32 -6.87
CA GLY A 39 9.33 -12.32 -7.22
C GLY A 39 9.96 -10.95 -7.45
N GLY A 40 9.24 -9.86 -7.19
CA GLY A 40 9.78 -8.50 -7.21
C GLY A 40 10.62 -8.16 -5.97
N THR A 41 11.29 -7.01 -6.02
CA THR A 41 12.08 -6.45 -4.91
C THR A 41 11.54 -5.08 -4.49
N LEU A 42 12.04 -4.55 -3.37
CA LEU A 42 11.67 -3.24 -2.85
C LEU A 42 12.90 -2.34 -2.69
N ILE A 43 12.69 -1.04 -2.91
CA ILE A 43 13.58 0.02 -2.41
C ILE A 43 13.30 0.13 -0.91
N GLN A 44 14.27 -0.22 -0.06
CA GLN A 44 14.07 -0.26 1.39
C GLN A 44 13.94 1.13 1.99
N ASP A 45 14.75 2.07 1.53
CA ASP A 45 14.65 3.47 1.88
C ASP A 45 14.79 4.34 0.62
N VAL A 46 13.80 5.20 0.41
CA VAL A 46 13.69 5.98 -0.83
C VAL A 46 14.71 7.11 -0.88
N PRO A 47 14.90 7.94 0.17
CA PRO A 47 15.91 8.99 0.18
C PRO A 47 17.35 8.48 -0.01
N ASP A 48 17.64 7.27 0.49
CA ASP A 48 18.96 6.64 0.32
C ASP A 48 19.27 6.25 -1.13
N GLN A 49 18.24 6.03 -1.96
CA GLN A 49 18.40 5.55 -3.33
C GLN A 49 18.01 6.58 -4.39
N TYR A 50 17.20 7.58 -4.01
CA TYR A 50 16.70 8.62 -4.90
C TYR A 50 16.69 9.98 -4.20
N PRO A 51 17.22 11.03 -4.83
CA PRO A 51 17.15 12.38 -4.27
C PRO A 51 15.70 12.84 -4.25
N THR A 52 15.09 12.86 -3.07
CA THR A 52 13.72 13.29 -2.85
C THR A 52 13.60 14.06 -1.54
N THR A 53 12.69 15.03 -1.51
CA THR A 53 12.28 15.75 -0.30
C THR A 53 10.94 15.25 0.23
N VAL A 54 10.38 14.19 -0.37
CA VAL A 54 9.10 13.62 0.06
C VAL A 54 9.28 12.95 1.41
N GLN A 55 8.52 13.41 2.40
CA GLN A 55 8.49 12.80 3.73
C GLN A 55 7.76 11.46 3.69
N HIS A 56 8.33 10.45 4.33
CA HIS A 56 7.69 9.13 4.43
C HIS A 56 6.37 9.18 5.21
N ARG A 57 6.25 10.10 6.17
CA ARG A 57 5.06 10.30 6.99
C ARG A 57 4.41 11.64 6.67
N GLN A 58 3.14 11.59 6.32
CA GLN A 58 2.35 12.78 5.95
C GLN A 58 2.16 13.82 7.07
N HIS A 59 2.42 13.47 8.33
CA HIS A 59 2.13 14.32 9.49
C HIS A 59 3.40 14.80 10.22
N ASP A 60 4.58 14.53 9.67
CA ASP A 60 5.84 14.97 10.29
C ASP A 60 6.00 16.51 10.20
N ASP A 61 5.25 17.16 9.31
CA ASP A 61 5.18 18.62 9.15
C ASP A 61 4.09 19.29 10.03
N GLY A 62 3.48 18.55 10.96
CA GLY A 62 2.49 19.08 11.91
C GLY A 62 1.03 19.07 11.44
N ILE A 63 0.74 18.43 10.29
CA ILE A 63 -0.63 18.22 9.81
C ILE A 63 -1.35 17.19 10.72
N PRO A 64 -2.59 17.44 11.17
CA PRO A 64 -3.36 16.49 11.97
C PRO A 64 -3.58 15.16 11.24
N LYS A 65 -3.61 14.04 11.98
CA LYS A 65 -3.72 12.70 11.40
C LYS A 65 -5.04 12.45 10.67
N GLU A 66 -6.05 13.23 11.03
CA GLU A 66 -7.40 13.16 10.51
C GLU A 66 -7.53 13.87 9.17
N GLU A 67 -6.54 14.69 8.79
CA GLU A 67 -6.55 15.43 7.55
C GLU A 67 -5.91 14.62 6.40
N PRO A 68 -6.60 14.46 5.26
CA PRO A 68 -6.01 13.80 4.10
C PRO A 68 -4.82 14.60 3.56
N GLY A 69 -3.66 13.95 3.40
CA GLY A 69 -2.47 14.63 2.86
C GLY A 69 -2.49 14.89 1.35
N HIS A 70 -3.51 14.43 0.62
CA HIS A 70 -3.75 14.76 -0.79
C HIS A 70 -5.19 14.41 -1.19
N THR A 71 -5.64 14.92 -2.35
CA THR A 71 -6.92 14.57 -2.95
C THR A 71 -6.80 13.34 -3.84
N VAL A 72 -7.83 12.51 -3.87
CA VAL A 72 -7.93 11.35 -4.75
C VAL A 72 -9.13 11.52 -5.67
N THR A 73 -8.97 11.22 -6.95
CA THR A 73 -10.08 11.19 -7.92
C THR A 73 -10.40 9.74 -8.27
N VAL A 74 -11.63 9.31 -8.03
CA VAL A 74 -12.09 7.98 -8.43
C VAL A 74 -12.54 8.01 -9.88
N VAL A 75 -11.89 7.20 -10.72
CA VAL A 75 -12.21 7.14 -12.16
C VAL A 75 -13.49 6.32 -12.40
N PRO A 76 -14.44 6.84 -13.20
CA PRO A 76 -15.64 6.09 -13.57
C PRO A 76 -15.32 4.75 -14.24
N GLY A 77 -16.04 3.69 -13.84
CA GLY A 77 -15.81 2.33 -14.35
C GLY A 77 -14.60 1.61 -13.75
N GLY A 78 -13.80 2.27 -12.90
CA GLY A 78 -12.67 1.67 -12.22
C GLY A 78 -13.06 0.72 -11.07
N PRO A 79 -12.13 -0.15 -10.62
CA PRO A 79 -12.39 -1.17 -9.61
C PRO A 79 -12.78 -0.62 -8.22
N LEU A 80 -12.53 0.66 -7.94
CA LEU A 80 -12.84 1.32 -6.66
C LEU A 80 -14.25 1.95 -6.62
N ARG A 81 -15.03 1.88 -7.69
CA ARG A 81 -16.35 2.54 -7.80
C ARG A 81 -17.44 1.98 -6.85
N GLY A 82 -17.17 0.88 -6.14
CA GLY A 82 -18.13 0.22 -5.25
C GLY A 82 -18.23 0.79 -3.83
N GLU A 83 -17.31 1.65 -3.41
CA GLU A 83 -17.33 2.19 -2.05
C GLU A 83 -18.02 3.55 -2.04
N LYS A 84 -19.13 3.64 -1.30
CA LYS A 84 -19.84 4.89 -1.09
C LYS A 84 -18.85 5.91 -0.57
N GLU A 85 -18.75 7.02 -1.29
CA GLU A 85 -18.08 8.23 -0.88
C GLU A 85 -18.51 8.55 0.55
N THR A 86 -17.62 8.30 1.52
CA THR A 86 -17.88 8.69 2.90
C THR A 86 -17.60 10.18 2.96
N SER A 87 -18.58 10.94 2.47
CA SER A 87 -18.67 12.38 2.67
C SER A 87 -18.74 12.62 4.18
N ARG A 88 -17.75 13.35 4.69
CA ARG A 88 -17.90 14.15 5.90
C ARG A 88 -17.85 15.61 5.48
#